data_AF-A0A3E2V2Z5-F1
#
_entry.id   AF-A0A3E2V2Z5-F1
#
_cell.length_a   1.000
_cell.length_b   1.000
_cell.length_c   1.000
_cell.angle_alpha   90.00
_cell.angle_beta   90.00
_cell.angle_gamma   90.00
#
_symmetry.space_group_name_H-M   'P 1'
#
loop_
_entity.id
_entity.type
_entity.pdbx_description
1 polymer ?
#
loop_
_entity_poly.entity_id
_entity_poly.type
_entity_poly.pdbx_seq_one_letter_code
_entity_poly.pdbx_strand_id
1 'polypeptide(L)'
;MLTSDTKLDQMKVTVPIRLHFAVLNKETGAAEDAPLQFKAPHKDKYAIAVDKDSSVGVKVTAVKFEKPLNGAWTLADDDTAAQAITDNPKTVAIKLNNKWMKLGDNTFEAAEQLKIAPNSSKSLVLDGSASKSTIPEKTKGIYEKAFNVTYTLEMDKADPTPAP
;
A
#
# COMPACT_ATOMS: atom_id res chain seq x y z
N MET A 1 23.51 14.30 -39.81
CA MET A 1 22.15 13.78 -39.61
C MET A 1 22.16 13.00 -38.31
N LEU A 2 21.62 13.56 -37.22
CA LEU A 2 21.26 12.74 -36.05
C LEU A 2 19.94 12.06 -36.40
N THR A 3 20.01 10.82 -36.84
CA THR A 3 18.87 9.92 -36.87
C THR A 3 18.63 9.40 -35.46
N SER A 4 17.36 9.08 -35.18
CA SER A 4 16.78 8.61 -33.92
C SER A 4 16.46 9.69 -32.89
N ASP A 5 15.16 9.90 -32.71
CA ASP A 5 14.58 10.38 -31.46
C ASP A 5 15.20 9.57 -30.32
N THR A 6 16.19 10.13 -29.63
CA THR A 6 16.60 9.64 -28.32
C THR A 6 15.41 9.85 -27.38
N LYS A 7 14.47 8.89 -27.39
CA LYS A 7 13.44 8.79 -26.36
C LYS A 7 14.19 8.69 -25.05
N LEU A 8 14.15 9.75 -24.24
CA LEU A 8 14.66 9.68 -22.87
C LEU A 8 14.10 8.43 -22.22
N ASP A 9 14.99 7.54 -21.79
CA ASP A 9 14.62 6.38 -21.00
C ASP A 9 13.81 6.87 -19.79
N GLN A 10 12.63 6.28 -19.62
CA GLN A 10 11.73 6.68 -18.54
C GLN A 10 12.39 6.29 -17.21
N MET A 11 12.53 7.26 -16.30
CA MET A 11 13.07 6.98 -14.98
C MET A 11 12.04 6.18 -14.19
N LYS A 12 12.36 4.92 -13.92
CA LYS A 12 11.65 4.08 -12.96
C LYS A 12 12.31 4.25 -11.59
N VAL A 13 11.55 4.73 -10.62
CA VAL A 13 12.04 4.93 -9.25
C VAL A 13 11.39 3.90 -8.34
N THR A 14 12.20 3.37 -7.42
CA THR A 14 11.76 2.39 -6.44
C THR A 14 11.98 2.91 -5.02
N VAL A 15 10.92 3.03 -4.24
CA VAL A 15 10.96 3.62 -2.89
C VAL A 15 10.52 2.61 -1.83
N PRO A 16 11.42 2.15 -0.94
CA PRO A 16 11.06 1.27 0.16
C PRO A 16 10.49 2.04 1.35
N ILE A 17 9.35 1.59 1.85
CA ILE A 17 8.63 2.16 2.99
C ILE A 17 8.20 1.01 3.90
N ARG A 18 8.18 1.24 5.22
CA ARG A 18 7.54 0.29 6.15
C ARG A 18 6.14 0.77 6.47
N LEU A 19 5.14 -0.10 6.28
CA LEU A 19 3.76 0.19 6.65
C LEU A 19 3.58 0.08 8.16
N HIS A 20 2.89 1.08 8.74
CA HIS A 20 2.58 1.14 10.16
C HIS A 20 1.07 0.95 10.33
N PHE A 21 0.69 -0.12 11.01
CA PHE A 21 -0.68 -0.37 11.42
C PHE A 21 -0.70 -0.99 12.82
N ALA A 22 -1.89 -1.05 13.38
CA ALA A 22 -2.16 -1.68 14.65
C ALA A 22 -3.30 -2.68 14.50
N VAL A 23 -3.18 -3.82 15.19
CA VAL A 23 -4.30 -4.73 15.41
C VAL A 23 -4.70 -4.62 16.87
N LEU A 24 -5.92 -4.15 17.13
CA LEU A 24 -6.46 -3.94 18.48
C LEU A 24 -7.46 -5.04 18.83
N ASN A 25 -7.75 -5.16 20.12
CA ASN A 25 -8.84 -6.01 20.59
C ASN A 25 -10.16 -5.64 19.91
N LYS A 26 -11.09 -6.60 19.89
CA LYS A 26 -12.46 -6.42 19.41
C LYS A 26 -13.10 -5.22 20.11
N GLU A 27 -14.04 -4.54 19.44
CA GLU A 27 -14.79 -3.46 20.07
C GLU A 27 -15.54 -3.98 21.31
N THR A 28 -15.65 -3.14 22.34
CA THR A 28 -16.40 -3.49 23.55
C THR A 28 -17.85 -3.80 23.18
N GLY A 29 -18.31 -5.02 23.49
CA GLY A 29 -19.67 -5.47 23.15
C GLY A 29 -19.81 -6.07 21.75
N ALA A 30 -18.72 -6.20 20.98
CA ALA A 30 -18.73 -6.97 19.74
C ALA A 30 -19.01 -8.45 20.00
N ALA A 31 -19.59 -9.12 18.99
CA ALA A 31 -19.81 -10.58 19.04
C ALA A 31 -18.49 -11.33 19.25
N GLU A 32 -18.57 -12.52 19.86
CA GLU A 32 -17.38 -13.34 20.14
C GLU A 32 -16.62 -13.71 18.85
N ASP A 33 -17.33 -13.86 17.74
CA ASP A 33 -16.75 -14.16 16.43
C ASP A 33 -16.41 -12.91 15.60
N ALA A 34 -16.50 -11.70 16.17
CA ALA A 34 -16.10 -10.48 15.47
C ALA A 34 -14.57 -10.47 15.23
N PRO A 35 -14.11 -9.93 14.09
CA PRO A 35 -12.68 -9.77 13.85
C PRO A 35 -12.03 -8.77 14.82
N LEU A 36 -10.72 -8.91 15.01
CA LEU A 36 -9.89 -7.88 15.63
C LEU A 36 -9.97 -6.58 14.81
N GLN A 37 -9.68 -5.46 15.46
CA GLN A 37 -9.73 -4.17 14.78
C GLN A 37 -8.41 -3.91 14.06
N PHE A 38 -8.47 -3.68 12.75
CA PHE A 38 -7.35 -3.10 12.01
C PHE A 38 -7.41 -1.56 12.10
N LYS A 39 -6.29 -0.93 12.47
CA LYS A 39 -6.16 0.54 12.47
C LYS A 39 -4.88 0.97 11.76
N ALA A 40 -5.01 1.90 10.83
CA ALA A 40 -3.90 2.55 10.14
C ALA A 40 -3.71 3.98 10.68
N PRO A 41 -2.94 4.21 11.76
CA PRO A 41 -2.82 5.52 12.42
C PRO A 41 -2.11 6.57 11.55
N HIS A 42 -1.50 6.15 10.45
CA HIS A 42 -0.76 7.00 9.52
C HIS A 42 -1.32 6.95 8.10
N LYS A 43 -2.57 6.52 7.93
CA LYS A 43 -3.21 6.38 6.60
C LYS A 43 -3.11 7.64 5.73
N ASP A 44 -3.22 8.82 6.31
CA ASP A 44 -3.16 10.09 5.56
C ASP A 44 -1.76 10.74 5.57
N LYS A 45 -0.77 10.09 6.19
CA LYS A 45 0.58 10.65 6.33
C LYS A 45 1.55 10.20 5.24
N TYR A 46 1.21 9.14 4.50
CA TYR A 46 2.00 8.70 3.37
C TYR A 46 1.46 9.35 2.10
N ALA A 47 2.24 10.23 1.48
CA ALA A 47 1.88 10.90 0.24
C ALA A 47 3.04 10.90 -0.75
N ILE A 48 2.70 10.87 -2.03
CA ILE A 48 3.63 11.14 -3.12
C ILE A 48 3.34 12.55 -3.59
N ALA A 49 4.36 13.40 -3.58
CA ALA A 49 4.31 14.76 -4.07
C ALA A 49 5.22 14.91 -5.29
N VAL A 50 4.73 15.63 -6.29
CA VAL A 50 5.52 16.03 -7.46
C VAL A 50 5.75 17.53 -7.34
N ASP A 51 7.02 17.93 -7.36
CA ASP A 51 7.43 19.32 -7.21
C ASP A 51 6.87 20.19 -8.36
N LYS A 52 6.72 21.50 -8.08
CA LYS A 52 6.30 22.48 -9.07
C LYS A 52 7.27 22.60 -10.25
N ASP A 53 8.55 22.29 -10.04
CA ASP A 53 9.59 22.40 -11.06
C ASP A 53 9.68 21.15 -11.95
N SER A 54 8.86 20.13 -11.68
CA SER A 54 8.75 18.94 -12.53
C SER A 54 7.94 19.25 -13.80
N SER A 55 8.47 18.83 -14.96
CA SER A 55 7.76 18.90 -16.24
C SER A 55 6.81 17.72 -16.48
N VAL A 56 6.85 16.69 -15.63
CA VAL A 56 6.06 15.45 -15.76
C VAL A 56 5.41 15.06 -14.43
N GLY A 57 4.25 14.42 -14.51
CA GLY A 57 3.65 13.74 -13.37
C GLY A 57 4.31 12.39 -13.09
N VAL A 58 3.82 11.70 -12.07
CA VAL A 58 4.20 10.32 -11.79
C VAL A 58 2.98 9.46 -11.58
N LYS A 59 3.09 8.17 -11.87
CA LYS A 59 2.07 7.17 -11.61
C LYS A 59 2.65 5.99 -10.84
N VAL A 60 1.91 5.48 -9.87
CA VAL A 60 2.27 4.26 -9.14
C VAL A 60 1.80 3.06 -9.95
N THR A 61 2.73 2.28 -10.51
CA THR A 61 2.39 1.15 -11.41
C THR A 61 2.45 -0.21 -10.73
N ALA A 62 3.25 -0.34 -9.67
CA ALA A 62 3.33 -1.56 -8.90
C ALA A 62 3.76 -1.31 -7.46
N VAL A 63 3.44 -2.26 -6.58
CA VAL A 63 3.95 -2.34 -5.21
C VAL A 63 4.40 -3.76 -4.92
N LYS A 64 5.52 -3.90 -4.22
CA LYS A 64 6.01 -5.19 -3.74
C LYS A 64 5.89 -5.26 -2.23
N PHE A 65 5.24 -6.29 -1.71
CA PHE A 65 5.12 -6.56 -0.28
C PHE A 65 6.07 -7.68 0.12
N GLU A 66 6.92 -7.43 1.10
CA GLU A 66 7.87 -8.40 1.61
C GLU A 66 7.80 -8.49 3.12
N LYS A 67 7.96 -9.69 3.66
CA LYS A 67 8.13 -9.88 5.09
C LYS A 67 9.53 -9.37 5.49
N PRO A 68 9.67 -8.60 6.57
CA PRO A 68 10.98 -8.30 7.11
C PRO A 68 11.65 -9.59 7.60
N LEU A 69 12.97 -9.58 7.71
CA LEU A 69 13.73 -10.70 8.26
C LEU A 69 13.19 -11.04 9.66
N ASN A 70 12.74 -12.27 9.87
CA ASN A 70 12.05 -12.76 11.09
C ASN A 70 10.68 -12.11 11.37
N GLY A 71 10.00 -11.56 10.36
CA GLY A 71 8.66 -11.01 10.50
C GLY A 71 7.61 -12.08 10.80
N ALA A 72 6.90 -11.93 11.92
CA ALA A 72 5.84 -12.85 12.36
C ALA A 72 4.48 -12.58 11.70
N TRP A 73 4.35 -11.51 10.91
CA TRP A 73 3.10 -11.12 10.28
C TRP A 73 2.81 -11.95 9.02
N THR A 74 1.53 -12.24 8.83
CA THR A 74 0.99 -12.90 7.65
C THR A 74 0.04 -11.95 6.94
N LEU A 75 0.20 -11.87 5.62
CA LEU A 75 -0.68 -11.10 4.75
C LEU A 75 -1.63 -12.09 4.07
N ALA A 76 -2.93 -11.93 4.31
CA ALA A 76 -3.98 -12.66 3.61
C ALA A 76 -4.38 -11.92 2.33
N ASP A 77 -4.93 -12.66 1.37
CA ASP A 77 -5.21 -12.15 0.03
C ASP A 77 -6.37 -11.14 -0.01
N ASP A 78 -7.33 -11.23 0.92
CA ASP A 78 -8.47 -10.32 1.04
C ASP A 78 -9.04 -10.31 2.47
N ASP A 79 -10.07 -9.48 2.68
CA ASP A 79 -10.67 -9.30 3.98
C ASP A 79 -11.32 -10.55 4.54
N THR A 80 -11.99 -11.34 3.70
CA THR A 80 -12.65 -12.59 4.06
C THR A 80 -11.62 -13.62 4.50
N ALA A 81 -10.53 -13.76 3.75
CA ALA A 81 -9.43 -14.66 4.06
C ALA A 81 -8.76 -14.30 5.40
N ALA A 82 -8.53 -13.01 5.66
CA ALA A 82 -8.01 -12.57 6.96
C ALA A 82 -8.98 -12.91 8.09
N GLN A 83 -10.25 -12.54 7.95
CA GLN A 83 -11.26 -12.71 8.99
C GLN A 83 -11.57 -14.19 9.28
N ALA A 84 -11.35 -15.10 8.34
CA ALA A 84 -11.53 -16.54 8.57
C ALA A 84 -10.49 -17.15 9.54
N ILE A 85 -9.36 -16.47 9.79
CA ILE A 85 -8.29 -16.96 10.66
C ILE A 85 -8.64 -16.72 12.14
N THR A 86 -8.46 -17.74 12.97
CA THR A 86 -8.81 -17.71 14.41
C THR A 86 -7.66 -18.05 15.35
N ASP A 87 -6.55 -18.57 14.83
CA ASP A 87 -5.41 -19.06 15.60
C ASP A 87 -4.20 -18.11 15.63
N ASN A 88 -4.20 -17.04 14.82
CA ASN A 88 -3.06 -16.13 14.68
C ASN A 88 -3.48 -14.64 14.64
N PRO A 89 -3.28 -13.87 15.72
CA PRO A 89 -3.63 -12.44 15.76
C PRO A 89 -2.71 -11.56 14.90
N LYS A 90 -1.61 -12.11 14.35
CA LYS A 90 -0.70 -11.43 13.42
C LYS A 90 -1.02 -11.71 11.94
N THR A 91 -2.28 -12.02 11.64
CA THR A 91 -2.78 -12.11 10.26
C THR A 91 -3.67 -10.91 9.93
N VAL A 92 -3.37 -10.24 8.81
CA VAL A 92 -4.11 -9.10 8.29
C VAL A 92 -4.28 -9.21 6.78
N ALA A 93 -5.30 -8.57 6.23
CA ALA A 93 -5.35 -8.20 4.81
C ALA A 93 -5.15 -6.70 4.69
N ILE A 94 -4.37 -6.27 3.69
CA ILE A 94 -4.04 -4.87 3.47
C ILE A 94 -4.57 -4.45 2.10
N LYS A 95 -5.33 -3.36 2.08
CA LYS A 95 -5.82 -2.71 0.87
C LYS A 95 -5.01 -1.44 0.63
N LEU A 96 -4.39 -1.33 -0.54
CA LEU A 96 -3.73 -0.11 -1.01
C LEU A 96 -4.41 0.41 -2.25
N ASN A 97 -4.80 1.69 -2.25
CA ASN A 97 -5.45 2.36 -3.40
C ASN A 97 -6.59 1.50 -4.00
N ASN A 98 -7.48 1.01 -3.13
CA ASN A 98 -8.62 0.14 -3.45
C ASN A 98 -8.30 -1.27 -3.96
N LYS A 99 -7.04 -1.71 -3.95
CA LYS A 99 -6.64 -3.07 -4.33
C LYS A 99 -6.15 -3.85 -3.12
N TRP A 100 -6.60 -5.11 -3.00
CA TRP A 100 -6.06 -6.03 -1.99
C TRP A 100 -4.67 -6.52 -2.39
N MET A 101 -3.77 -6.54 -1.42
CA MET A 101 -2.36 -6.82 -1.64
C MET A 101 -2.02 -8.27 -1.28
N LYS A 102 -1.15 -8.89 -2.06
CA LYS A 102 -0.50 -10.18 -1.74
C LYS A 102 0.99 -10.00 -1.49
N LEU A 103 1.63 -10.99 -0.88
CA LEU A 103 3.09 -11.02 -0.77
C LEU A 103 3.73 -11.11 -2.17
N GLY A 104 4.89 -10.49 -2.31
CA GLY A 104 5.57 -10.31 -3.59
C GLY A 104 4.97 -9.16 -4.39
N ASP A 105 4.97 -9.31 -5.72
CA ASP A 105 4.64 -8.23 -6.65
C ASP A 105 3.12 -8.08 -6.86
N ASN A 106 2.67 -6.82 -6.84
CA ASN A 106 1.30 -6.40 -7.12
C ASN A 106 1.34 -5.29 -8.17
N THR A 107 0.84 -5.57 -9.37
CA THR A 107 0.73 -4.59 -10.46
C THR A 107 -0.63 -3.90 -10.42
N PHE A 108 -0.68 -2.62 -10.76
CA PHE A 108 -1.92 -1.85 -10.90
C PHE A 108 -2.29 -1.72 -12.38
N GLU A 109 -3.54 -2.07 -12.70
CA GLU A 109 -4.10 -1.76 -14.01
C GLU A 109 -4.18 -0.25 -14.21
N ALA A 110 -4.21 0.22 -15.46
CA ALA A 110 -4.15 1.66 -15.77
C ALA A 110 -5.21 2.50 -15.04
N ALA A 111 -6.41 1.94 -14.80
CA ALA A 111 -7.49 2.59 -14.06
C ALA A 111 -7.28 2.62 -12.53
N GLU A 112 -6.44 1.73 -12.00
CA GLU A 112 -6.09 1.62 -10.57
C GLU A 112 -4.83 2.43 -10.21
N GLN A 113 -4.05 2.85 -11.21
CA GLN A 113 -2.80 3.58 -11.02
C GLN A 113 -3.07 4.94 -10.38
N LEU A 114 -2.41 5.19 -9.25
CA LEU A 114 -2.42 6.49 -8.61
C LEU A 114 -1.55 7.46 -9.42
N LYS A 115 -2.20 8.34 -10.19
CA LYS A 115 -1.55 9.40 -10.97
C LYS A 115 -1.45 10.69 -10.17
N ILE A 116 -0.27 11.29 -10.11
CA ILE A 116 0.03 12.54 -9.42
C ILE A 116 0.58 13.53 -10.45
N ALA A 117 -0.13 14.65 -10.62
CA ALA A 117 0.25 15.70 -11.56
C ALA A 117 1.41 16.55 -11.02
N PRO A 118 2.14 17.30 -11.87
CA PRO A 118 3.08 18.32 -11.40
C PRO A 118 2.46 19.29 -10.40
N ASN A 119 3.27 19.84 -9.49
CA ASN A 119 2.82 20.77 -8.45
C ASN A 119 1.64 20.24 -7.61
N SER A 120 1.60 18.93 -7.34
CA SER A 120 0.50 18.32 -6.60
C SER A 120 0.98 17.18 -5.72
N SER A 121 0.13 16.76 -4.78
CA SER A 121 0.36 15.59 -3.94
C SER A 121 -0.90 14.73 -3.85
N LYS A 122 -0.70 13.42 -3.72
CA LYS A 122 -1.78 12.49 -3.39
C LYS A 122 -1.34 11.57 -2.26
N SER A 123 -2.21 11.43 -1.27
CA SER A 123 -2.04 10.45 -0.19
C SER A 123 -2.28 9.04 -0.71
N LEU A 124 -1.51 8.10 -0.19
CA LEU A 124 -1.71 6.68 -0.40
C LEU A 124 -2.87 6.22 0.49
N VAL A 125 -3.87 5.57 -0.10
CA VAL A 125 -5.02 5.07 0.67
C VAL A 125 -4.66 3.72 1.25
N LEU A 126 -4.53 3.65 2.58
CA LEU A 126 -4.26 2.42 3.33
C LEU A 126 -5.48 2.04 4.16
N ASP A 127 -5.97 0.82 3.92
CA ASP A 127 -7.04 0.19 4.69
C ASP A 127 -6.72 -1.30 4.90
N GLY A 128 -7.54 -2.01 5.67
CA GLY A 128 -7.33 -3.42 5.90
C GLY A 128 -8.31 -4.06 6.86
N SER A 129 -8.13 -5.36 7.06
CA SER A 129 -8.86 -6.14 8.05
C SER A 129 -7.89 -7.02 8.84
N ALA A 130 -8.35 -7.50 9.99
CA ALA A 130 -7.58 -8.41 10.83
C ALA A 130 -8.35 -9.70 11.09
N SER A 131 -7.61 -10.71 11.55
CA SER A 131 -8.16 -12.01 11.92
C SER A 131 -9.19 -11.97 13.06
N LYS A 132 -9.99 -13.04 13.20
CA LYS A 132 -10.91 -13.28 14.33
C LYS A 132 -10.22 -13.85 15.58
N SER A 133 -8.89 -13.96 15.54
CA SER A 133 -8.08 -14.50 16.63
C SER A 133 -8.19 -13.69 17.91
N THR A 134 -7.66 -14.24 19.00
CA THR A 134 -7.61 -13.58 20.31
C THR A 134 -6.24 -12.95 20.55
N ILE A 135 -6.21 -11.70 21.02
CA ILE A 135 -4.97 -11.08 21.50
C ILE A 135 -4.75 -11.50 22.97
N PRO A 136 -3.53 -11.87 23.39
CA PRO A 136 -3.26 -12.18 24.79
C PRO A 136 -3.66 -11.04 25.73
N GLU A 137 -4.36 -11.38 26.84
CA GLU A 137 -5.04 -10.44 27.75
C GLU A 137 -4.18 -9.28 28.28
N LYS A 138 -2.85 -9.45 28.33
CA LYS A 138 -1.92 -8.42 28.83
C LYS A 138 -1.65 -7.30 27.83
N THR A 139 -2.18 -7.36 26.61
CA THR A 139 -1.93 -6.36 25.56
C THR A 139 -3.23 -5.81 24.95
N LYS A 140 -3.33 -4.49 24.84
CA LYS A 140 -4.49 -3.80 24.20
C LYS A 140 -4.48 -3.90 22.67
N GLY A 141 -3.35 -4.30 22.10
CA GLY A 141 -3.14 -4.42 20.67
C GLY A 141 -1.69 -4.75 20.32
N ILE A 142 -1.45 -5.08 19.06
CA ILE A 142 -0.14 -5.37 18.47
C ILE A 142 0.19 -4.22 17.52
N TYR A 143 1.30 -3.53 17.76
CA TYR A 143 1.71 -2.32 17.04
C TYR A 143 3.13 -2.52 16.50
N GLU A 144 3.25 -2.87 15.23
CA GLU A 144 4.54 -3.21 14.63
C GLU A 144 4.63 -2.76 13.17
N LYS A 145 5.86 -2.58 12.70
CA LYS A 145 6.16 -2.37 11.28
C LYS A 145 6.25 -3.74 10.58
N ALA A 146 5.12 -4.20 10.06
CA ALA A 146 4.94 -5.60 9.68
C ALA A 146 5.52 -6.01 8.32
N PHE A 147 5.51 -5.11 7.34
CA PHE A 147 5.92 -5.40 5.95
C PHE A 147 6.85 -4.33 5.41
N ASN A 148 7.83 -4.76 4.62
CA ASN A 148 8.59 -3.90 3.72
C ASN A 148 7.74 -3.72 2.46
N VAL A 149 7.46 -2.48 2.08
CA VAL A 149 6.65 -2.16 0.91
C VAL A 149 7.46 -1.29 -0.03
N THR A 150 7.58 -1.74 -1.26
CA THR A 150 8.42 -1.10 -2.26
C THR A 150 7.56 -0.63 -3.42
N TYR A 151 7.44 0.69 -3.58
CA TYR A 151 6.65 1.30 -4.64
C TYR A 151 7.45 1.43 -5.92
N THR A 152 6.86 1.09 -7.05
CA THR A 152 7.36 1.42 -8.39
C THR A 152 6.62 2.63 -8.93
N LEU A 153 7.37 3.70 -9.22
CA LEU A 153 6.84 4.90 -9.86
C LEU A 153 7.39 5.04 -11.27
N GLU A 154 6.52 5.44 -12.19
CA GLU A 154 6.85 5.77 -13.57
C GLU A 154 6.43 7.20 -13.89
N MET A 155 7.07 7.81 -14.88
CA MET A 155 6.67 9.12 -15.40
C MET A 155 5.29 9.03 -16.06
N ASP A 156 4.39 9.92 -15.69
CA ASP A 156 3.10 10.13 -16.35
C ASP A 156 3.25 11.37 -17.25
N LYS A 157 3.69 11.13 -18.49
CA LYS A 157 3.83 12.20 -19.49
C LYS A 157 2.43 12.65 -19.91
N ALA A 158 2.24 13.96 -20.04
CA ALA A 158 1.09 14.48 -20.77
C ALA A 158 1.12 13.92 -22.20
N ASP A 159 -0.05 13.55 -22.74
CA ASP A 159 -0.15 13.26 -24.17
C ASP A 159 0.41 14.47 -24.93
N PRO A 160 1.28 14.26 -25.93
CA PRO A 160 1.76 15.36 -26.74
C PRO A 160 0.54 16.01 -27.39
N THR A 161 0.29 17.28 -27.09
CA THR A 161 -0.68 18.09 -27.83
C THR A 161 -0.36 17.94 -29.32
N PRO A 162 -1.32 17.54 -30.18
CA PRO A 162 -1.04 17.47 -31.61
C PRO A 162 -0.54 18.83 -32.07
N ALA A 163 0.54 18.85 -32.85
CA ALA A 163 1.03 20.09 -33.45
C ALA A 163 -0.10 20.72 -34.31
N PRO A 164 -0.22 22.06 -34.32
CA PRO A 164 -1.25 22.78 -35.08
C PRO A 164 -1.18 22.52 -36.59
#